data_AF-A0A2N0R5U4-F1
#
_entry.id   AF-A0A2N0R5U4-F1
#
_cell.length_a   1.000
_cell.length_b   1.000
_cell.length_c   1.000
_cell.angle_alpha   90.00
_cell.angle_beta   90.00
_cell.angle_gamma   90.00
#
_symmetry.space_group_name_H-M   'P 1'
#
loop_
_entity.id
_entity.type
_entity.pdbx_description
1 polymer ?
#
loop_
_entity_poly.entity_id
_entity_poly.type
_entity_poly.pdbx_seq_one_letter_code
_entity_poly.pdbx_strand_id
1 'polypeptide(L)'
;MQLESSHHTNTRKRKASVAFDDEFDYLYGIVTTASDWYFLMYTPERIYCSKDDYHIALNEKIMKDDAELRRGVKKVMGVIVGLLKDRVEVDDSPDSKRARTKKFIKE
;
A
#
# COMPACT_ATOMS: atom_id res chain seq x y z
N MET A 1 -13.50 -16.26 21.16
CA MET A 1 -13.39 -17.45 20.30
C MET A 1 -12.51 -17.07 19.12
N GLN A 2 -11.21 -17.39 19.20
CA GLN A 2 -10.22 -17.03 18.20
C GLN A 2 -10.10 -18.22 17.24
N LEU A 3 -10.29 -18.00 15.94
CA LEU A 3 -10.39 -19.05 14.94
C LEU A 3 -9.02 -19.71 14.72
N GLU A 4 -8.85 -20.94 15.21
CA GLU A 4 -7.61 -21.71 15.18
C GLU A 4 -7.11 -22.08 13.77
N SER A 5 -7.88 -21.78 12.72
CA SER A 5 -7.46 -21.99 11.32
C SER A 5 -6.47 -20.92 10.80
N SER A 6 -6.17 -19.89 11.58
CA SER A 6 -5.32 -18.77 11.14
C SER A 6 -3.80 -19.03 11.25
N HIS A 7 -3.38 -20.19 11.77
CA HIS A 7 -1.96 -20.54 11.88
C HIS A 7 -1.30 -20.96 10.56
N HIS A 8 -2.06 -21.48 9.59
CA HIS A 8 -1.50 -22.01 8.33
C HIS A 8 -1.57 -21.05 7.14
N THR A 9 -2.43 -20.03 7.15
CA THR A 9 -2.49 -19.02 6.07
C THR A 9 -1.35 -17.99 6.17
N ASN A 10 -0.58 -18.04 7.26
CA ASN A 10 0.47 -17.09 7.58
C ASN A 10 1.87 -17.51 7.09
N THR A 11 2.03 -18.68 6.47
CA THR A 11 3.32 -19.13 5.92
C THR A 11 3.84 -18.24 4.78
N ARG A 12 3.00 -17.37 4.20
CA ARG A 12 3.41 -16.32 3.26
C ARG A 12 3.90 -15.03 3.93
N LYS A 13 3.68 -14.83 5.24
CA LYS A 13 4.38 -13.75 5.96
C LYS A 13 5.78 -14.26 6.26
N ARG A 14 6.71 -13.83 5.41
CA ARG A 14 8.14 -14.06 5.60
C ARG A 14 8.52 -13.54 6.99
N LYS A 15 9.35 -14.29 7.73
CA LYS A 15 10.01 -13.77 8.94
C LYS A 15 10.72 -12.47 8.57
N ALA A 16 10.75 -11.48 9.46
CA ALA A 16 11.50 -10.24 9.25
C ALA A 16 12.89 -10.50 8.63
N SER A 17 13.63 -11.47 9.18
CA SER A 17 14.96 -11.87 8.68
C SER A 17 15.02 -12.40 7.22
N VAL A 18 13.88 -12.73 6.61
CA VAL A 18 13.74 -13.21 5.21
C VAL A 18 12.99 -12.19 4.34
N ALA A 19 12.21 -11.30 4.95
CA ALA A 19 11.58 -10.16 4.27
C ALA A 19 12.57 -8.99 4.05
N PHE A 20 13.62 -8.94 4.87
CA PHE A 20 14.70 -7.94 4.83
C PHE A 20 16.01 -8.50 4.26
N ASP A 21 15.98 -9.68 3.62
CA ASP A 21 17.10 -10.22 2.86
C ASP A 21 17.15 -9.50 1.49
N ASP A 22 17.72 -8.28 1.46
CA ASP A 22 18.11 -7.40 0.31
C ASP A 22 17.17 -7.26 -0.92
N GLU A 23 16.00 -7.89 -0.93
CA GLU A 23 15.17 -7.99 -2.13
C GLU A 23 14.45 -6.67 -2.41
N PHE A 24 14.21 -5.81 -1.40
CA PHE A 24 13.66 -4.48 -1.62
C PHE A 24 14.16 -3.43 -0.60
N ASP A 25 14.84 -2.39 -1.11
CA ASP A 25 15.27 -1.20 -0.35
C ASP A 25 14.09 -0.33 0.16
N TYR A 26 12.85 -0.70 -0.14
CA TYR A 26 11.66 0.02 0.29
C TYR A 26 10.42 -0.89 0.38
N LEU A 27 9.44 -0.52 1.20
CA LEU A 27 8.16 -1.20 1.42
C LEU A 27 6.99 -0.24 1.16
N TYR A 28 5.95 -0.69 0.45
CA TYR A 28 4.70 0.06 0.36
C TYR A 28 3.78 -0.32 1.53
N GLY A 29 3.16 0.68 2.15
CA GLY A 29 2.23 0.53 3.26
C GLY A 29 0.89 1.20 2.97
N ILE A 30 -0.16 0.73 3.63
CA ILE A 30 -1.49 1.36 3.59
C ILE A 30 -1.95 1.53 5.04
N VAL A 31 -2.33 2.75 5.38
CA VAL A 31 -2.95 3.09 6.67
C VAL A 31 -4.32 3.68 6.38
N THR A 32 -5.36 3.22 7.08
CA THR A 32 -6.71 3.71 6.84
C THR A 32 -7.55 3.76 8.11
N THR A 33 -8.42 4.77 8.19
CA THR A 33 -9.51 4.90 9.18
C THR A 33 -10.84 4.34 8.65
N ALA A 34 -10.77 3.53 7.58
CA ALA A 34 -11.85 3.15 6.66
C ALA A 34 -12.31 4.27 5.72
N SER A 35 -12.45 5.50 6.23
CA SER A 35 -12.83 6.66 5.41
C SER A 35 -11.61 7.31 4.76
N ASP A 36 -10.55 7.56 5.52
CA ASP A 36 -9.32 8.16 5.01
C ASP A 36 -8.30 7.08 4.68
N TRP A 37 -7.61 7.24 3.55
CA TRP A 37 -6.61 6.29 3.06
C TRP A 37 -5.27 6.99 2.84
N TYR A 38 -4.23 6.46 3.47
CA TYR A 38 -2.86 6.94 3.35
C TYR A 38 -2.00 5.86 2.74
N PHE A 39 -1.33 6.18 1.64
CA PHE A 39 -0.37 5.29 1.01
C PHE A 39 1.04 5.69 1.43
N LEU A 40 1.79 4.74 1.95
CA LEU A 40 3.12 4.95 2.49
C LEU A 40 4.17 4.26 1.62
N MET A 41 5.36 4.85 1.58
CA MET A 41 6.57 4.19 1.13
C MET A 41 7.61 4.31 2.24
N TYR A 42 7.94 3.19 2.86
CA TYR A 42 9.01 3.08 3.84
C TYR A 42 10.32 2.77 3.13
N THR A 43 11.38 3.48 3.48
CA THR A 43 12.78 3.16 3.14
C THR A 43 13.56 3.11 4.45
N PRO A 44 14.77 2.50 4.49
CA PRO A 44 15.63 2.54 5.66
C PRO A 44 15.89 3.95 6.19
N GLU A 45 15.86 4.97 5.32
CA GLU A 45 16.15 6.35 5.68
C GLU A 45 14.91 7.13 6.13
N ARG A 46 13.77 6.96 5.44
CA ARG A 46 12.58 7.80 5.62
C ARG A 46 11.27 7.09 5.28
N ILE A 47 10.19 7.59 5.88
CA ILE A 47 8.81 7.26 5.52
C ILE A 47 8.23 8.38 4.67
N TYR A 48 7.74 8.03 3.48
CA TYR A 48 7.01 8.92 2.60
C TYR A 48 5.51 8.60 2.69
N CYS A 49 4.68 9.64 2.64
CA CYS A 49 3.23 9.52 2.62
C CYS A 49 2.67 10.19 1.36
N SER A 50 1.62 9.62 0.78
CA SER A 50 0.88 10.23 -0.33
C SER A 50 0.39 11.62 0.06
N LYS A 51 0.67 12.62 -0.78
CA LYS A 51 0.23 14.00 -0.57
C LYS A 51 -1.27 14.19 -0.85
N ASP A 52 -1.87 13.31 -1.64
CA ASP A 52 -3.28 13.43 -2.03
C ASP A 52 -4.22 12.93 -0.92
N ASP A 53 -5.37 13.58 -0.80
CA ASP A 53 -6.46 13.15 0.07
C ASP A 53 -7.29 12.06 -0.62
N TYR A 54 -7.23 10.84 -0.06
CA TYR A 54 -8.05 9.70 -0.47
C TYR A 54 -9.13 9.46 0.57
N HIS A 55 -10.16 10.30 0.53
CA HIS A 55 -11.33 10.19 1.39
C HIS A 55 -12.48 9.45 0.69
N ILE A 56 -13.03 8.46 1.38
CA ILE A 56 -14.27 7.76 1.05
C ILE A 56 -15.25 8.05 2.19
N ALA A 57 -16.24 8.90 1.92
CA ALA A 57 -17.26 9.17 2.91
C ALA A 57 -18.05 7.88 3.19
N LEU A 58 -18.12 7.49 4.47
CA LEU A 58 -18.92 6.36 4.97
C LEU A 58 -20.07 6.93 5.81
N ASN A 59 -21.25 7.09 5.20
CA ASN A 59 -22.45 7.61 5.86
C ASN A 59 -23.70 6.85 5.39
N GLU A 60 -24.82 7.06 6.07
CA GLU A 60 -26.07 6.33 5.81
C GLU A 60 -26.63 6.51 4.40
N LYS A 61 -26.26 7.59 3.69
CA LYS A 61 -26.76 7.87 2.33
C LYS A 61 -26.28 6.82 1.33
N ILE A 62 -25.16 6.16 1.61
CA ILE A 62 -24.58 5.11 0.76
C ILE A 62 -25.51 3.90 0.63
N MET A 63 -26.36 3.65 1.64
CA MET A 63 -27.34 2.57 1.56
C MET A 63 -28.44 2.85 0.53
N LYS A 64 -28.60 4.11 0.11
CA LYS A 64 -29.60 4.53 -0.89
C LYS A 64 -28.97 4.73 -2.28
N ASP A 65 -27.75 5.24 -2.32
CA ASP A 65 -26.95 5.42 -3.54
C ASP A 65 -25.47 5.20 -3.24
N ASP A 66 -24.89 4.17 -3.85
CA ASP A 66 -23.50 3.77 -3.63
C ASP A 66 -22.55 4.28 -4.72
N ALA A 67 -22.99 5.15 -5.64
CA ALA A 67 -22.17 5.65 -6.74
C ALA A 67 -20.88 6.34 -6.24
N GLU A 68 -21.00 7.16 -5.20
CA GLU A 68 -19.87 7.86 -4.57
C GLU A 68 -18.90 6.89 -3.91
N LEU A 69 -19.43 5.87 -3.21
CA LEU A 69 -18.62 4.81 -2.61
C LEU A 69 -17.86 4.03 -3.69
N ARG A 70 -18.53 3.59 -4.75
CA ARG A 70 -17.91 2.87 -5.87
C ARG A 70 -16.81 3.70 -6.53
N ARG A 71 -17.05 5.00 -6.72
CA ARG A 71 -16.05 5.92 -7.29
C ARG A 71 -14.83 6.05 -6.38
N GLY A 72 -15.04 6.22 -5.07
CA GLY A 72 -13.98 6.27 -4.07
C GLY A 72 -13.15 4.98 -4.02
N VAL A 73 -13.82 3.83 -3.92
CA VAL A 73 -13.18 2.50 -3.92
C VAL A 73 -12.41 2.27 -5.21
N LYS A 74 -12.99 2.61 -6.38
CA LYS A 74 -12.29 2.49 -7.67
C LYS A 74 -11.01 3.32 -7.72
N LYS A 75 -11.01 4.53 -7.14
CA LYS A 75 -9.82 5.38 -7.03
C LYS A 75 -8.74 4.71 -6.17
N VAL A 76 -9.09 4.27 -4.95
CA VAL A 76 -8.18 3.56 -4.03
C VAL A 76 -7.61 2.29 -4.66
N MET A 77 -8.46 1.47 -5.27
CA MET A 77 -8.04 0.26 -5.96
C MET A 77 -7.10 0.55 -7.14
N GLY A 78 -7.30 1.66 -7.86
CA GLY A 78 -6.40 2.11 -8.91
C GLY A 78 -4.98 2.38 -8.39
N VAL A 79 -4.86 3.04 -7.23
CA VAL A 79 -3.56 3.26 -6.57
C VAL A 79 -2.93 1.94 -6.17
N ILE A 80 -3.67 1.05 -5.52
CA ILE A 80 -3.15 -0.28 -5.09
C ILE A 80 -2.62 -1.06 -6.29
N VAL A 81 -3.39 -1.12 -7.39
CA VAL A 81 -2.96 -1.78 -8.62
C VAL A 81 -1.70 -1.12 -9.20
N GLY A 82 -1.62 0.21 -9.17
CA GLY A 82 -0.42 0.95 -9.57
C GLY A 82 0.81 0.57 -8.76
N LEU A 83 0.69 0.49 -7.43
CA LEU A 83 1.77 0.07 -6.53
C LEU A 83 2.19 -1.39 -6.74
N LEU A 84 1.24 -2.28 -7.05
CA LEU A 84 1.52 -3.68 -7.35
C LEU A 84 2.24 -3.85 -8.69
N LYS A 85 1.81 -3.12 -9.73
CA LYS A 85 2.50 -3.11 -11.02
C LYS A 85 3.90 -2.53 -10.89
N ASP A 86 4.03 -1.43 -10.15
CA ASP A 86 5.33 -0.83 -9.83
C ASP A 86 6.28 -1.86 -9.22
N ARG A 87 5.81 -2.71 -8.30
CA ARG A 87 6.61 -3.79 -7.71
C ARG A 87 7.03 -4.88 -8.68
N VAL A 88 6.15 -5.25 -9.60
CA VAL A 88 6.42 -6.33 -10.57
C VAL A 88 7.32 -5.87 -11.71
N GLU A 89 7.22 -4.59 -12.09
CA GLU A 89 7.97 -4.01 -13.22
C GLU A 89 9.35 -3.47 -12.83
N VAL A 90 9.63 -3.29 -11.53
CA VAL A 90 10.93 -2.78 -11.08
C VAL A 90 12.00 -3.85 -11.27
N ASP A 91 13.03 -3.48 -12.04
CA ASP A 91 14.28 -4.21 -12.10
C ASP A 91 14.91 -4.26 -10.70
N ASP A 92 15.28 -5.46 -10.25
CA ASP A 92 15.75 -5.71 -8.89
C ASP A 92 17.15 -5.15 -8.61
N SER A 93 17.80 -4.54 -9.60
CA SER A 93 19.09 -3.89 -9.39
C SER A 93 18.98 -2.73 -8.38
N PRO A 94 20.01 -2.53 -7.53
CA PRO A 94 20.05 -1.44 -6.55
C PRO A 94 19.88 -0.04 -7.17
N ASP A 95 20.39 0.16 -8.38
CA ASP A 95 20.33 1.46 -9.07
C ASP A 95 18.90 1.80 -9.54
N SER A 96 18.18 0.82 -10.07
CA SER A 96 16.77 0.94 -10.46
C SER A 96 15.88 1.26 -9.25
N LYS A 97 16.13 0.59 -8.11
CA LYS A 97 15.45 0.84 -6.83
C LYS A 97 15.72 2.25 -6.30
N ARG A 98 16.99 2.69 -6.26
CA ARG A 98 17.37 4.04 -5.83
C ARG A 98 16.78 5.13 -6.71
N ALA A 99 16.80 4.95 -8.03
CA ALA A 99 16.21 5.90 -8.97
C ALA A 99 14.69 6.02 -8.79
N ARG A 100 14.01 4.93 -8.41
CA ARG A 100 12.57 4.94 -8.13
C ARG A 100 12.24 5.71 -6.86
N THR A 101 12.94 5.47 -5.74
CA THR A 101 12.73 6.23 -4.49
C THR A 101 12.90 7.74 -4.73
N LYS A 102 13.91 8.15 -5.50
CA LYS A 102 14.13 9.55 -5.89
C LYS A 102 12.96 10.21 -6.63
N LYS A 103 12.12 9.46 -7.36
CA LYS A 103 10.94 10.02 -8.05
C LYS A 103 9.84 10.46 -7.08
N PHE A 104 9.74 9.78 -5.93
CA PHE A 104 8.76 10.09 -4.89
C PHE A 104 9.31 11.12 -3.88
N ILE A 105 10.64 11.24 -3.80
CA ILE A 105 11.34 12.37 -3.18
C ILE A 105 11.28 13.59 -4.12
N LYS A 106 10.10 14.20 -4.25
CA LYS A 106 10.02 15.59 -4.71
C LYS A 106 9.96 16.49 -3.49
N GLU A 107 11.07 17.18 -3.23
CA GLU A 107 11.15 18.35 -2.35
C GLU A 107 10.07 19.39 -2.73
#